data_AF-A0A6I8UDY0-F1
#
_entry.id   AF-A0A6I8UDY0-F1
#
_cell.length_a   1.000
_cell.length_b   1.000
_cell.length_c   1.000
_cell.angle_alpha   90.00
_cell.angle_beta   90.00
_cell.angle_gamma   90.00
#
_symmetry.space_group_name_H-M   'P 1'
#
loop_
_entity.id
_entity.type
_entity.pdbx_description
1 polymer ?
#
loop_
_entity_poly.entity_id
_entity_poly.type
_entity_poly.pdbx_seq_one_letter_code
_entity_poly.pdbx_strand_id
1 'polypeptide(L)'
;MAGSEISCFWNDFQLKRPPLVTLQVEDTGFAKNVFVLINRYMQQLSEPDTEEFDHTAALIGRLMARRKNSFRNMPGFRVLCKLNSALCRLLRLDLPRELEHFRGALPDVCDGDTAGAMPTRSSFEYILVRLLGFYHLHARIHECCVTAARYFTQLLRNTFFMETITLLIAAIAKINKLSTIQANRSAGLYNKLRPHCVKFPQVERHKFVPENCELPAQLQRIIATTQKQTEDNASAPAVMFKSPAVVTRVEKAKLEAKSDVGTVIAREELPLAQNPKTEFNVDALRSVEDAKRFIARETKARKQSPVPKSCVTKAIPKHEWLGAQTLFHRTVSKDPVKSLSIFRKFIISKI
;
A
#
# COMPACT_ATOMS: atom_id res chain seq x y z
N MET A 1 -32.97 7.08 -23.52
CA MET A 1 -32.53 7.48 -22.17
C MET A 1 -31.02 7.42 -22.14
N ALA A 2 -30.37 8.50 -22.56
CA ALA A 2 -28.92 8.64 -22.50
C ALA A 2 -28.58 9.19 -21.11
N GLY A 3 -27.79 8.45 -20.33
CA GLY A 3 -27.30 8.93 -19.05
C GLY A 3 -26.54 10.22 -19.26
N SER A 4 -26.93 11.27 -18.54
CA SER A 4 -26.17 12.51 -18.47
C SER A 4 -24.81 12.19 -17.85
N GLU A 5 -23.80 11.97 -18.68
CA GLU A 5 -22.42 12.10 -18.25
C GLU A 5 -22.25 13.55 -17.79
N ILE A 6 -22.29 13.74 -16.47
CA ILE A 6 -21.82 14.95 -15.83
C ILE A 6 -20.34 15.02 -16.20
N SER A 7 -20.05 15.72 -17.30
CA SER A 7 -18.71 16.01 -17.76
C SER A 7 -17.98 16.63 -16.57
N CYS A 8 -17.03 15.89 -15.99
CA CYS A 8 -16.17 16.37 -14.92
C CYS A 8 -15.26 17.47 -15.48
N PHE A 9 -15.82 18.67 -15.65
CA PHE A 9 -15.15 19.86 -16.21
C PHE A 9 -13.83 20.18 -15.49
N TRP A 10 -13.72 19.81 -14.21
CA TRP A 10 -12.51 19.92 -13.39
C TRP A 10 -11.40 18.90 -13.71
N ASN A 11 -11.72 17.80 -14.39
CA ASN A 11 -10.79 16.75 -14.79
C ASN A 11 -10.26 16.95 -16.22
N ASP A 12 -10.61 18.05 -16.88
CA ASP A 12 -9.99 18.42 -18.15
C ASP A 12 -8.57 18.93 -17.91
N PHE A 13 -7.60 18.15 -18.37
CA PHE A 13 -6.19 18.49 -18.27
C PHE A 13 -5.83 19.70 -19.13
N GLN A 14 -6.48 19.87 -20.29
CA GLN A 14 -6.22 20.95 -21.25
C GLN A 14 -7.19 22.13 -21.07
N LEU A 15 -7.80 22.25 -19.89
CA LEU A 15 -8.73 23.33 -19.58
C LEU A 15 -8.13 24.69 -19.97
N LYS A 16 -8.76 25.35 -20.93
CA LYS A 16 -8.27 26.63 -21.45
C LYS A 16 -8.56 27.73 -20.43
N ARG A 17 -7.55 28.56 -20.17
CA ARG A 17 -7.74 29.77 -19.35
C ARG A 17 -8.67 30.72 -20.12
N PRO A 18 -9.73 31.27 -19.48
CA PRO A 18 -10.54 32.31 -20.10
C PRO A 18 -9.68 33.56 -20.33
N PRO A 19 -10.02 34.41 -21.32
CA PRO A 19 -9.34 35.68 -21.53
C PRO A 19 -9.31 36.49 -20.23
N LEU A 20 -8.16 37.06 -19.90
CA LEU A 20 -8.03 37.92 -18.73
C LEU A 20 -8.68 39.28 -19.07
N VAL A 21 -9.93 39.44 -18.65
CA VAL A 21 -10.68 40.68 -18.80
C VAL A 21 -10.93 41.23 -17.40
N THR A 22 -10.73 42.54 -17.26
CA THR A 22 -11.11 43.29 -16.06
C THR A 22 -12.27 44.23 -16.39
N LEU A 23 -13.19 44.37 -15.44
CA LEU A 23 -14.36 45.24 -15.53
C LEU A 23 -14.35 46.21 -14.36
N GLN A 24 -14.81 47.44 -14.57
CA GLN A 24 -14.93 48.42 -13.50
C GLN A 24 -16.12 48.04 -12.61
N VAL A 25 -15.89 48.03 -11.29
CA VAL A 25 -16.89 47.71 -10.26
C VAL A 25 -16.81 48.76 -9.17
N GLU A 26 -17.95 49.12 -8.58
CA GLU A 26 -18.05 50.14 -7.53
C GLU A 26 -17.51 49.68 -6.17
N ASP A 27 -17.81 48.44 -5.75
CA ASP A 27 -17.30 47.85 -4.50
C ASP A 27 -16.15 46.86 -4.78
N THR A 28 -14.95 47.21 -4.35
CA THR A 28 -13.75 46.35 -4.41
C THR A 28 -13.33 45.82 -3.04
N GLY A 29 -14.03 46.17 -1.95
CA GLY A 29 -13.63 45.84 -0.58
C GLY A 29 -13.53 44.33 -0.32
N PHE A 30 -14.34 43.51 -1.00
CA PHE A 30 -14.26 42.05 -0.87
C PHE A 30 -13.00 41.44 -1.49
N ALA A 31 -12.37 42.11 -2.47
CA ALA A 31 -11.18 41.61 -3.15
C ALA A 31 -9.98 41.51 -2.20
N LYS A 32 -9.91 42.39 -1.18
CA LYS A 32 -8.92 42.31 -0.09
C LYS A 32 -8.98 40.97 0.63
N ASN A 33 -10.18 40.47 0.93
CA ASN A 33 -10.35 39.18 1.59
C ASN A 33 -9.88 38.03 0.70
N VAL A 34 -10.23 38.06 -0.59
CA VAL A 34 -9.78 37.06 -1.58
C VAL A 34 -8.25 37.07 -1.69
N PHE A 35 -7.64 38.24 -1.79
CA PHE A 35 -6.19 38.42 -1.85
C PHE A 35 -5.49 37.84 -0.60
N VAL A 36 -5.99 38.16 0.60
CA VAL A 36 -5.44 37.64 1.87
C VAL A 36 -5.57 36.12 1.96
N LEU A 37 -6.70 35.56 1.53
CA LEU A 37 -6.92 34.11 1.52
C LEU A 37 -5.93 33.40 0.58
N ILE A 38 -5.74 33.92 -0.63
CA ILE A 38 -4.79 33.36 -1.61
C ILE A 38 -3.36 33.48 -1.08
N ASN A 39 -2.95 34.64 -0.56
CA ASN A 39 -1.61 34.83 0.00
C ASN A 39 -1.31 33.89 1.15
N ARG A 40 -2.26 33.73 2.07
CA ARG A 40 -2.11 32.80 3.19
C ARG A 40 -1.89 31.37 2.70
N TYR A 41 -2.63 30.96 1.67
CA TYR A 41 -2.44 29.63 1.06
C TYR A 41 -1.10 29.51 0.34
N MET A 42 -0.65 30.55 -0.38
CA MET A 42 0.66 30.56 -1.03
C MET A 42 1.80 30.48 -0.02
N GLN A 43 1.71 31.19 1.11
CA GLN A 43 2.68 31.08 2.21
C GLN A 43 2.73 29.65 2.77
N GLN A 44 1.58 28.99 2.92
CA GLN A 44 1.51 27.58 3.33
C GLN A 44 2.13 26.61 2.31
N LEU A 45 2.19 26.99 1.03
CA LEU A 45 2.87 26.20 0.00
C LEU A 45 4.39 26.36 0.05
N SER A 46 4.90 27.45 0.63
CA SER A 46 6.34 27.66 0.85
C SER A 46 6.89 26.95 2.10
N GLU A 47 6.04 26.25 2.86
CA GLU A 47 6.47 25.46 4.01
C GLU A 47 7.32 24.25 3.59
N PRO A 48 8.22 23.76 4.46
CA PRO A 48 9.12 22.63 4.17
C PRO A 48 8.37 21.34 3.77
N ASP A 49 7.12 21.17 4.20
CA ASP A 49 6.26 20.04 3.82
C ASP A 49 6.09 19.91 2.30
N THR A 50 6.09 21.02 1.55
CA THR A 50 5.98 21.01 0.08
C THR A 50 7.26 20.52 -0.57
N GLU A 51 8.43 20.98 -0.11
CA GLU A 51 9.71 20.48 -0.60
C GLU A 51 9.89 18.98 -0.29
N GLU A 52 9.49 18.56 0.92
CA GLU A 52 9.46 17.15 1.27
C GLU A 52 8.52 16.32 0.39
N PHE A 53 7.38 16.89 -0.02
CA PHE A 53 6.44 16.25 -0.93
C PHE A 53 7.10 15.99 -2.29
N ASP A 54 7.74 17.00 -2.87
CA ASP A 54 8.40 16.91 -4.18
C ASP A 54 9.57 15.91 -4.16
N HIS A 55 10.40 15.95 -3.12
CA HIS A 55 11.46 14.97 -2.92
C HIS A 55 10.92 13.54 -2.79
N THR A 56 9.81 13.35 -2.08
CA THR A 56 9.18 12.04 -1.91
C THR A 56 8.54 11.56 -3.22
N ALA A 57 7.90 12.45 -3.97
CA ALA A 57 7.34 12.14 -5.29
C ALA A 57 8.43 11.71 -6.28
N ALA A 58 9.56 12.43 -6.31
CA ALA A 58 10.72 12.06 -7.11
C ALA A 58 11.33 10.71 -6.69
N LEU A 59 11.40 10.43 -5.37
CA LEU A 59 11.83 9.13 -4.86
C LEU A 59 10.91 8.00 -5.36
N ILE A 60 9.59 8.18 -5.31
CA ILE A 60 8.62 7.19 -5.83
C ILE A 60 8.85 6.94 -7.32
N GLY A 61 9.04 7.99 -8.12
CA GLY A 61 9.34 7.87 -9.55
C GLY A 61 10.61 7.06 -9.81
N ARG A 62 11.70 7.32 -9.05
CA ARG A 62 12.97 6.58 -9.13
C ARG A 62 12.81 5.11 -8.73
N LEU A 63 12.11 4.83 -7.62
CA LEU A 63 11.85 3.46 -7.16
C LEU A 63 11.03 2.67 -8.17
N MET A 64 10.01 3.31 -8.75
CA MET A 64 9.20 2.71 -9.81
C MET A 64 10.05 2.38 -11.04
N ALA A 65 10.86 3.33 -11.53
CA ALA A 65 11.71 3.13 -12.70
C ALA A 65 12.69 1.96 -12.49
N ARG A 66 13.36 1.92 -11.33
CA ARG A 66 14.33 0.86 -10.99
C ARG A 66 13.71 -0.54 -10.93
N ARG A 67 12.42 -0.65 -10.55
CA ARG A 67 11.73 -1.94 -10.36
C ARG A 67 10.70 -2.25 -11.45
N LYS A 68 10.63 -1.46 -12.50
CA LYS A 68 9.69 -1.63 -13.61
C LYS A 68 9.73 -3.05 -14.19
N ASN A 69 10.92 -3.58 -14.43
CA ASN A 69 11.06 -4.91 -15.04
C ASN A 69 10.70 -6.04 -14.05
N SER A 70 11.12 -5.92 -12.79
CA SER A 70 10.86 -6.94 -11.76
C SER A 70 9.39 -7.00 -11.35
N PHE A 71 8.71 -5.85 -11.29
CA PHE A 71 7.37 -5.74 -10.71
C PHE A 71 6.27 -5.47 -11.75
N ARG A 72 6.56 -5.47 -13.06
CA ARG A 72 5.59 -5.15 -14.14
C ARG A 72 4.23 -5.85 -14.02
N ASN A 73 4.23 -7.11 -13.58
CA ASN A 73 3.02 -7.94 -13.52
C ASN A 73 2.33 -7.91 -12.14
N MET A 74 2.92 -7.23 -11.14
CA MET A 74 2.35 -7.15 -9.80
C MET A 74 1.21 -6.12 -9.75
N PRO A 75 0.02 -6.48 -9.22
CA PRO A 75 -1.10 -5.54 -9.10
C PRO A 75 -0.75 -4.26 -8.33
N GLY A 76 -0.03 -4.36 -7.21
CA GLY A 76 0.40 -3.18 -6.44
C GLY A 76 1.35 -2.26 -7.21
N PHE A 77 2.15 -2.82 -8.13
CA PHE A 77 3.03 -2.01 -8.97
C PHE A 77 2.24 -1.22 -10.03
N ARG A 78 1.17 -1.78 -10.59
CA ARG A 78 0.26 -1.02 -11.48
C ARG A 78 -0.41 0.14 -10.76
N VAL A 79 -0.78 -0.05 -9.49
CA VAL A 79 -1.31 1.04 -8.64
C VAL A 79 -0.23 2.08 -8.37
N LEU A 80 1.02 1.67 -8.12
CA LEU A 80 2.15 2.59 -7.99
C LEU A 80 2.38 3.40 -9.27
N CYS A 81 2.22 2.80 -10.46
CA CYS A 81 2.27 3.55 -11.72
C CYS A 81 1.15 4.60 -11.80
N LYS A 82 -0.08 4.27 -11.39
CA LYS A 82 -1.20 5.22 -11.32
C LYS A 82 -0.91 6.36 -10.35
N LEU A 83 -0.32 6.05 -9.18
CA LEU A 83 0.14 7.04 -8.22
C LEU A 83 1.15 8.00 -8.88
N ASN A 84 2.18 7.47 -9.54
CA ASN A 84 3.18 8.30 -10.22
C ASN A 84 2.56 9.15 -11.34
N SER A 85 1.63 8.61 -12.12
CA SER A 85 0.89 9.40 -13.13
C SER A 85 0.08 10.54 -12.50
N ALA A 86 -0.55 10.33 -11.33
CA ALA A 86 -1.25 11.39 -10.61
C ALA A 86 -0.29 12.46 -10.10
N LEU A 87 0.86 12.07 -9.55
CA LEU A 87 1.92 13.00 -9.10
C LEU A 87 2.45 13.85 -10.27
N CYS A 88 2.73 13.25 -11.43
CA CYS A 88 3.16 14.00 -12.61
C CYS A 88 2.07 14.95 -13.13
N ARG A 89 0.78 14.59 -13.02
CA ARG A 89 -0.32 15.49 -13.39
C ARG A 89 -0.43 16.67 -12.44
N LEU A 90 -0.24 16.44 -11.14
CA LEU A 90 -0.24 17.50 -10.14
C LEU A 90 0.85 18.53 -10.42
N LEU A 91 2.08 18.08 -10.71
CA LEU A 91 3.20 18.94 -11.09
C LEU A 91 2.89 19.81 -12.31
N ARG A 92 2.17 19.26 -13.30
CA ARG A 92 1.81 19.99 -14.52
C ARG A 92 0.64 20.96 -14.36
N LEU A 93 -0.21 20.79 -13.34
CA LEU A 93 -1.33 21.68 -13.08
C LEU A 93 -0.86 23.05 -12.59
N ASP A 94 0.26 23.09 -11.85
CA ASP A 94 0.94 24.31 -11.39
C ASP A 94 -0.02 25.35 -10.77
N LEU A 95 -0.77 24.89 -9.76
CA LEU A 95 -1.73 25.73 -9.03
C LEU A 95 -1.09 27.02 -8.45
N PRO A 96 0.13 27.00 -7.87
CA PRO A 96 0.74 28.22 -7.32
C PRO A 96 0.85 29.33 -8.37
N ARG A 97 1.27 29.00 -9.59
CA ARG A 97 1.39 29.96 -10.68
C ARG A 97 0.04 30.52 -11.12
N GLU A 98 -0.99 29.68 -11.18
CA GLU A 98 -2.35 30.12 -11.52
C GLU A 98 -2.93 31.07 -10.45
N LEU A 99 -2.69 30.76 -9.17
CA LEU A 99 -3.09 31.63 -8.06
C LEU A 99 -2.34 32.95 -8.06
N GLU A 100 -1.03 32.94 -8.33
CA GLU A 100 -0.22 34.16 -8.44
C GLU A 100 -0.72 35.07 -9.56
N HIS A 101 -1.01 34.50 -10.73
CA HIS A 101 -1.55 35.24 -11.87
C HIS A 101 -2.89 35.89 -11.55
N PHE A 102 -3.81 35.14 -10.94
CA PHE A 102 -5.12 35.68 -10.57
C PHE A 102 -4.99 36.74 -9.47
N ARG A 103 -4.14 36.50 -8.47
CA ARG A 103 -3.86 37.44 -7.39
C ARG A 103 -3.35 38.77 -7.93
N GLY A 104 -2.43 38.74 -8.90
CA GLY A 104 -1.89 39.93 -9.54
C GLY A 104 -2.88 40.70 -10.43
N ALA A 105 -4.03 40.10 -10.75
CA ALA A 105 -5.11 40.76 -11.48
C ALA A 105 -6.16 41.42 -10.56
N LEU A 106 -6.03 41.27 -9.23
CA LEU A 106 -6.87 41.96 -8.27
C LEU A 106 -6.39 43.42 -8.10
N PRO A 107 -7.28 44.36 -7.75
CA PRO A 107 -6.90 45.75 -7.49
C PRO A 107 -5.89 45.88 -6.33
N ASP A 108 -4.93 46.79 -6.47
CA ASP A 108 -3.96 47.10 -5.41
C ASP A 108 -4.59 47.86 -4.23
N VAL A 109 -5.60 48.69 -4.51
CA VAL A 109 -6.38 49.45 -3.53
C VAL A 109 -7.78 48.84 -3.46
N CYS A 110 -8.13 48.28 -2.31
CA CYS A 110 -9.40 47.59 -2.07
C CYS A 110 -10.09 48.20 -0.84
N ASP A 111 -10.85 49.27 -1.05
CA ASP A 111 -11.67 49.91 -0.02
C ASP A 111 -13.16 49.78 -0.41
N GLY A 112 -14.04 49.79 0.59
CA GLY A 112 -15.47 49.46 0.43
C GLY A 112 -16.28 50.41 -0.47
N ASP A 113 -15.72 51.57 -0.81
CA ASP A 113 -16.35 52.62 -1.63
C ASP A 113 -15.47 53.04 -2.82
N THR A 114 -14.40 52.30 -3.11
CA THR A 114 -13.46 52.64 -4.18
C THR A 114 -13.73 51.79 -5.40
N ALA A 115 -14.14 52.46 -6.48
CA ALA A 115 -14.31 51.84 -7.78
C ALA A 115 -12.95 51.38 -8.33
N GLY A 116 -12.92 50.19 -8.93
CA GLY A 116 -11.67 49.64 -9.47
C GLY A 116 -11.87 48.52 -10.49
N ALA A 117 -10.79 48.22 -11.21
CA ALA A 117 -10.76 47.19 -12.24
C ALA A 117 -10.69 45.79 -11.61
N MET A 118 -11.77 45.02 -11.71
CA MET A 118 -11.89 43.67 -11.14
C MET A 118 -11.87 42.59 -12.21
N PRO A 119 -11.22 41.44 -11.98
CA PRO A 119 -11.24 40.32 -12.92
C PRO A 119 -12.65 39.75 -13.04
N THR A 120 -13.00 39.23 -14.21
CA THR A 120 -14.32 38.64 -14.43
C THR A 120 -14.57 37.40 -13.57
N ARG A 121 -15.85 37.12 -13.32
CA ARG A 121 -16.31 35.88 -12.69
C ARG A 121 -15.80 34.63 -13.40
N SER A 122 -15.66 34.65 -14.73
CA SER A 122 -15.08 33.55 -15.51
C SER A 122 -13.64 33.25 -15.10
N SER A 123 -12.81 34.28 -14.92
CA SER A 123 -11.43 34.13 -14.45
C SER A 123 -11.38 33.55 -13.03
N PHE A 124 -12.30 33.96 -12.16
CA PHE A 124 -12.38 33.41 -10.80
C PHE A 124 -12.89 31.96 -10.78
N GLU A 125 -13.92 31.63 -11.56
CA GLU A 125 -14.43 30.26 -11.71
C GLU A 125 -13.37 29.31 -12.24
N TYR A 126 -12.51 29.77 -13.17
CA TYR A 126 -11.35 29.00 -13.61
C TYR A 126 -10.43 28.62 -12.44
N ILE A 127 -10.12 29.56 -11.54
CA ILE A 127 -9.31 29.28 -10.34
C ILE A 127 -10.01 28.28 -9.41
N LEU A 128 -11.31 28.41 -9.21
CA LEU A 128 -12.09 27.45 -8.41
C LEU A 128 -12.05 26.05 -9.03
N VAL A 129 -12.13 25.93 -10.36
CA VAL A 129 -12.02 24.66 -11.08
C VAL A 129 -10.61 24.07 -10.97
N ARG A 130 -9.57 24.90 -11.05
CA ARG A 130 -8.18 24.45 -10.84
C ARG A 130 -7.95 23.95 -9.42
N LEU A 131 -8.50 24.64 -8.41
CA LEU A 131 -8.49 24.17 -7.02
C LEU A 131 -9.20 22.83 -6.85
N LEU A 132 -10.35 22.65 -7.52
CA LEU A 132 -11.10 21.40 -7.52
C LEU A 132 -10.30 20.25 -8.15
N GLY A 133 -9.67 20.49 -9.31
CA GLY A 133 -8.78 19.53 -9.96
C GLY A 133 -7.58 19.16 -9.10
N PHE A 134 -6.95 20.15 -8.44
CA PHE A 134 -5.84 19.93 -7.51
C PHE A 134 -6.26 19.05 -6.32
N TYR A 135 -7.40 19.36 -5.69
CA TYR A 135 -7.96 18.56 -4.60
C TYR A 135 -8.22 17.11 -5.03
N HIS A 136 -8.89 16.89 -6.16
CA HIS A 136 -9.22 15.54 -6.62
C HIS A 136 -7.98 14.75 -7.07
N LEU A 137 -6.94 15.41 -7.58
CA LEU A 137 -5.66 14.76 -7.84
C LEU A 137 -5.01 14.24 -6.54
N HIS A 138 -5.04 15.03 -5.47
CA HIS A 138 -4.59 14.57 -4.16
C HIS A 138 -5.46 13.46 -3.56
N ALA A 139 -6.78 13.53 -3.73
CA ALA A 139 -7.68 12.44 -3.34
C ALA A 139 -7.33 11.15 -4.09
N ARG A 140 -7.01 11.26 -5.39
CA ARG A 140 -6.57 10.11 -6.19
C ARG A 140 -5.22 9.56 -5.75
N ILE A 141 -4.28 10.43 -5.37
CA ILE A 141 -3.00 10.03 -4.76
C ILE A 141 -3.26 9.24 -3.49
N HIS A 142 -4.13 9.74 -2.60
CA HIS A 142 -4.51 9.06 -1.35
C HIS A 142 -5.06 7.66 -1.59
N GLU A 143 -6.04 7.50 -2.50
CA GLU A 143 -6.60 6.20 -2.85
C GLU A 143 -5.54 5.21 -3.36
N CYS A 144 -4.64 5.68 -4.23
CA CYS A 144 -3.57 4.85 -4.79
C CYS A 144 -2.58 4.46 -3.69
N CYS A 145 -2.26 5.36 -2.77
CA CYS A 145 -1.40 5.07 -1.62
C CYS A 145 -2.00 4.01 -0.71
N VAL A 146 -3.27 4.15 -0.30
CA VAL A 146 -3.95 3.16 0.56
C VAL A 146 -4.00 1.79 -0.12
N THR A 147 -4.34 1.76 -1.41
CA THR A 147 -4.42 0.52 -2.18
C THR A 147 -3.06 -0.15 -2.34
N ALA A 148 -2.02 0.63 -2.67
CA ALA A 148 -0.66 0.13 -2.82
C ALA A 148 -0.09 -0.35 -1.48
N ALA A 149 -0.26 0.44 -0.40
CA ALA A 149 0.17 0.08 0.93
C ALA A 149 -0.44 -1.26 1.39
N ARG A 150 -1.75 -1.46 1.18
CA ARG A 150 -2.42 -2.73 1.52
C ARG A 150 -1.78 -3.92 0.80
N TYR A 151 -1.52 -3.78 -0.51
CA TYR A 151 -0.89 -4.83 -1.31
C TYR A 151 0.54 -5.13 -0.84
N PHE A 152 1.36 -4.09 -0.68
CA PHE A 152 2.77 -4.25 -0.32
C PHE A 152 2.95 -4.74 1.12
N THR A 153 2.08 -4.36 2.05
CA THR A 153 2.05 -4.92 3.41
C THR A 153 1.71 -6.40 3.40
N GLN A 154 0.77 -6.85 2.55
CA GLN A 154 0.48 -8.27 2.39
C GLN A 154 1.68 -9.02 1.77
N LEU A 155 2.35 -8.42 0.79
CA LEU A 155 3.53 -9.00 0.16
C LEU A 155 4.74 -9.08 1.12
N LEU A 156 4.88 -8.12 2.03
CA LEU A 156 5.93 -8.09 3.05
C LEU A 156 5.84 -9.30 3.99
N ARG A 157 4.61 -9.78 4.29
CA ARG A 157 4.39 -11.00 5.10
C ARG A 157 4.95 -12.26 4.45
N ASN A 158 5.13 -12.25 3.13
CA ASN A 158 5.70 -13.37 2.37
C ASN A 158 7.23 -13.32 2.29
N THR A 159 7.89 -12.38 3.00
CA THR A 159 9.35 -12.26 3.16
C THR A 159 10.18 -12.07 1.89
N PHE A 160 9.57 -11.73 0.75
CA PHE A 160 10.27 -11.43 -0.50
C PHE A 160 10.55 -9.93 -0.65
N PHE A 161 11.72 -9.57 -1.18
CA PHE A 161 12.11 -8.17 -1.50
C PHE A 161 11.93 -7.17 -0.34
N MET A 162 12.16 -7.63 0.89
CA MET A 162 11.84 -6.89 2.13
C MET A 162 12.37 -5.46 2.12
N GLU A 163 13.63 -5.23 1.75
CA GLU A 163 14.23 -3.89 1.70
C GLU A 163 13.48 -2.95 0.75
N THR A 164 13.22 -3.41 -0.47
CA THR A 164 12.53 -2.61 -1.49
C THR A 164 11.08 -2.35 -1.10
N ILE A 165 10.37 -3.36 -0.59
CA ILE A 165 8.97 -3.23 -0.20
C ILE A 165 8.84 -2.31 1.01
N THR A 166 9.73 -2.43 2.00
CA THR A 166 9.72 -1.58 3.19
C THR A 166 9.98 -0.12 2.80
N LEU A 167 10.99 0.14 1.97
CA LEU A 167 11.27 1.48 1.46
C LEU A 167 10.08 2.04 0.65
N LEU A 168 9.43 1.20 -0.15
CA LEU A 168 8.26 1.61 -0.92
C LEU A 168 7.07 1.95 -0.02
N ILE A 169 6.78 1.14 0.99
CA ILE A 169 5.72 1.40 1.98
C ILE A 169 6.02 2.71 2.72
N ALA A 170 7.27 2.93 3.13
CA ALA A 170 7.67 4.17 3.80
C ALA A 170 7.44 5.40 2.89
N ALA A 171 7.85 5.33 1.62
CA ALA A 171 7.64 6.41 0.65
C ALA A 171 6.14 6.65 0.38
N ILE A 172 5.35 5.58 0.22
CA ILE A 172 3.90 5.65 0.05
C ILE A 172 3.22 6.29 1.28
N ALA A 173 3.62 5.91 2.48
CA ALA A 173 3.07 6.47 3.71
C ALA A 173 3.40 7.96 3.84
N LYS A 174 4.65 8.35 3.55
CA LYS A 174 5.10 9.75 3.59
C LYS A 174 4.34 10.61 2.57
N ILE A 175 4.27 10.20 1.30
CA ILE A 175 3.55 10.98 0.28
C ILE A 175 2.06 11.06 0.59
N ASN A 176 1.46 10.00 1.16
CA ASN A 176 0.05 10.01 1.53
C ASN A 176 -0.24 11.04 2.63
N LYS A 177 0.59 11.11 3.67
CA LYS A 177 0.48 12.10 4.74
C LYS A 177 0.54 13.52 4.16
N LEU A 178 1.58 13.82 3.39
CA LEU A 178 1.79 15.14 2.80
C LEU A 178 0.68 15.52 1.81
N SER A 179 0.27 14.58 0.94
CA SER A 179 -0.86 14.76 0.02
C SER A 179 -2.17 15.07 0.73
N THR A 180 -2.43 14.43 1.87
CA THR A 180 -3.65 14.65 2.66
C THR A 180 -3.65 16.06 3.27
N ILE A 181 -2.49 16.53 3.74
CA ILE A 181 -2.34 17.90 4.26
C ILE A 181 -2.64 18.92 3.15
N GLN A 182 -2.03 18.76 1.97
CA GLN A 182 -2.23 19.66 0.83
C GLN A 182 -3.69 19.62 0.30
N ALA A 183 -4.31 18.43 0.23
CA ALA A 183 -5.74 18.30 -0.11
C ALA A 183 -6.64 19.08 0.87
N ASN A 184 -6.38 18.94 2.17
CA ASN A 184 -7.20 19.61 3.19
C ASN A 184 -7.00 21.13 3.19
N ARG A 185 -5.77 21.61 2.91
CA ARG A 185 -5.49 23.04 2.73
C ARG A 185 -6.21 23.60 1.50
N SER A 186 -6.13 22.92 0.35
CA SER A 186 -6.81 23.33 -0.89
C SER A 186 -8.34 23.32 -0.75
N ALA A 187 -8.92 22.29 -0.12
CA ALA A 187 -10.35 22.26 0.22
C ALA A 187 -10.74 23.43 1.13
N GLY A 188 -9.91 23.74 2.13
CA GLY A 188 -10.11 24.88 3.02
C GLY A 188 -10.08 26.23 2.30
N LEU A 189 -9.18 26.40 1.32
CA LEU A 189 -9.15 27.60 0.47
C LEU A 189 -10.40 27.68 -0.42
N TYR A 190 -10.73 26.59 -1.12
CA TYR A 190 -11.91 26.53 -2.00
C TYR A 190 -13.20 26.90 -1.26
N ASN A 191 -13.43 26.33 -0.08
CA ASN A 191 -14.63 26.60 0.72
C ASN A 191 -14.74 28.06 1.18
N LYS A 192 -13.60 28.75 1.35
CA LYS A 192 -13.58 30.18 1.71
C LYS A 192 -13.72 31.08 0.50
N LEU A 193 -13.17 30.69 -0.65
CA LEU A 193 -13.25 31.46 -1.90
C LEU A 193 -14.62 31.35 -2.56
N ARG A 194 -15.23 30.16 -2.55
CA ARG A 194 -16.47 29.89 -3.28
C ARG A 194 -17.61 30.89 -3.00
N PRO A 195 -17.89 31.31 -1.76
CA PRO A 195 -18.93 32.30 -1.48
C PRO A 195 -18.73 33.67 -2.17
N HIS A 196 -17.48 34.03 -2.49
CA HIS A 196 -17.17 35.31 -3.15
C HIS A 196 -17.49 35.30 -4.66
N CYS A 197 -17.80 34.14 -5.25
CA CYS A 197 -18.02 34.00 -6.69
C CYS A 197 -19.13 34.92 -7.23
N VAL A 198 -20.20 35.14 -6.45
CA VAL A 198 -21.34 35.98 -6.83
C VAL A 198 -20.98 37.47 -6.86
N LYS A 199 -19.93 37.89 -6.15
CA LYS A 199 -19.49 39.29 -6.08
C LYS A 199 -18.65 39.73 -7.27
N PHE A 200 -18.13 38.79 -8.07
CA PHE A 200 -17.34 39.12 -9.25
C PHE A 200 -18.23 39.48 -10.44
N PRO A 201 -17.81 40.46 -11.27
CA PRO A 201 -18.60 40.93 -12.39
C PRO A 201 -18.70 39.84 -13.47
N GLN A 202 -19.90 39.65 -14.01
CA GLN A 202 -20.18 38.65 -15.04
C GLN A 202 -20.25 39.31 -16.42
N VAL A 203 -19.68 38.63 -17.42
CA VAL A 203 -19.80 39.05 -18.83
C VAL A 203 -21.05 38.41 -19.42
N GLU A 204 -21.96 39.22 -19.96
CA GLU A 204 -23.27 38.74 -20.45
C GLU A 204 -23.16 37.63 -21.52
N ARG A 205 -22.16 37.71 -22.39
CA ARG A 205 -21.97 36.79 -23.53
C ARG A 205 -21.03 35.62 -23.25
N HIS A 206 -20.50 35.48 -22.03
CA HIS A 206 -19.52 34.44 -21.72
C HIS A 206 -19.76 33.84 -20.33
N LYS A 207 -20.09 32.53 -20.31
CA LYS A 207 -20.12 31.70 -19.10
C LYS A 207 -18.99 30.68 -19.21
N PHE A 208 -18.07 30.69 -18.25
CA PHE A 208 -16.95 29.75 -18.23
C PHE A 208 -17.41 28.35 -17.81
N VAL A 209 -18.21 28.27 -16.75
CA VAL A 209 -18.80 27.00 -16.32
C VAL A 209 -20.04 26.70 -17.19
N PRO A 210 -20.11 25.51 -17.83
CA PRO A 210 -21.29 25.11 -18.60
C PRO A 210 -22.56 25.07 -17.75
N GLU A 211 -23.73 25.37 -18.34
CA GLU A 211 -25.01 25.39 -17.61
C GLU A 211 -25.40 24.03 -17.00
N ASN A 212 -24.85 22.94 -17.53
CA ASN A 212 -25.06 21.58 -17.04
C ASN A 212 -24.08 21.17 -15.92
N CYS A 213 -23.19 22.07 -15.49
CA CYS A 213 -22.14 21.78 -14.52
C CYS A 213 -22.24 22.76 -13.35
N GLU A 214 -22.56 22.25 -12.16
CA GLU A 214 -22.51 23.05 -10.94
C GLU A 214 -21.23 22.75 -10.17
N LEU A 215 -20.56 23.81 -9.74
CA LEU A 215 -19.41 23.68 -8.85
C LEU A 215 -19.91 23.23 -7.44
N PRO A 216 -19.25 22.30 -6.75
CA PRO A 216 -19.68 21.84 -5.42
C PRO A 216 -19.68 22.95 -4.37
N ALA A 217 -20.74 23.09 -3.56
CA ALA A 217 -20.81 24.17 -2.56
C ALA A 217 -19.67 24.13 -1.54
N GLN A 218 -19.28 22.93 -1.11
CA GLN A 218 -18.19 22.69 -0.17
C GLN A 218 -17.45 21.40 -0.52
N LEU A 219 -16.13 21.42 -0.33
CA LEU A 219 -15.25 20.27 -0.38
C LEU A 219 -15.08 19.67 1.01
N GLN A 220 -15.19 18.34 1.08
CA GLN A 220 -14.97 17.58 2.30
C GLN A 220 -13.48 17.43 2.58
N ARG A 221 -13.12 17.37 3.87
CA ARG A 221 -11.74 17.05 4.26
C ARG A 221 -11.51 15.55 4.10
N ILE A 222 -10.33 15.20 3.60
CA ILE A 222 -9.85 13.82 3.61
C ILE A 222 -9.47 13.52 5.06
N ILE A 223 -10.31 12.73 5.72
CA ILE A 223 -10.02 12.21 7.06
C ILE A 223 -9.06 11.04 6.85
N ALA A 224 -7.85 11.15 7.38
CA ALA A 224 -6.99 9.98 7.51
C ALA A 224 -7.74 9.01 8.42
N THR A 225 -8.24 7.91 7.86
CA THR A 225 -8.87 6.84 8.62
C THR A 225 -7.81 6.20 9.51
N THR A 226 -7.51 6.83 10.64
CA THR A 226 -7.13 6.08 11.83
C THR A 226 -8.36 5.26 12.13
N GLN A 227 -8.30 3.95 11.88
CA GLN A 227 -9.30 3.05 12.43
C GLN A 227 -9.23 3.20 13.95
N LYS A 228 -9.97 4.16 14.51
CA LYS A 228 -10.61 3.94 15.79
C LYS A 228 -11.61 2.85 15.48
N GLN A 229 -11.29 1.63 15.92
CA GLN A 229 -12.33 0.66 16.21
C GLN A 229 -13.23 1.36 17.21
N THR A 230 -14.32 1.93 16.72
CA THR A 230 -15.49 2.19 17.55
C THR A 230 -16.01 0.80 17.89
N GLU A 231 -15.57 0.29 19.03
CA GLU A 231 -16.31 -0.74 19.74
C GLU A 231 -17.66 -0.13 20.07
N ASP A 232 -18.67 -0.45 19.26
CA ASP A 232 -20.06 -0.52 19.72
C ASP A 232 -20.87 -1.40 18.76
N ASN A 233 -21.20 -2.58 19.28
CA ASN A 233 -22.35 -3.43 18.98
C ASN A 233 -22.60 -3.88 17.52
N ALA A 234 -22.02 -5.02 17.16
CA ALA A 234 -22.74 -6.09 16.47
C ALA A 234 -22.10 -7.45 16.80
N SER A 235 -22.89 -8.30 17.47
CA SER A 235 -22.56 -9.68 17.81
C SER A 235 -22.28 -10.52 16.57
N ALA A 236 -21.04 -10.96 16.40
CA ALA A 236 -20.64 -12.13 15.62
C ALA A 236 -19.41 -12.76 16.28
N PRO A 237 -19.33 -14.09 16.45
CA PRO A 237 -18.23 -14.71 17.18
C PRO A 237 -16.98 -14.72 16.28
N ALA A 238 -16.11 -13.73 16.47
CA ALA A 238 -14.77 -13.75 15.93
C ALA A 238 -13.93 -14.75 16.74
N VAL A 239 -13.62 -15.90 16.14
CA VAL A 239 -12.54 -16.78 16.61
C VAL A 239 -11.21 -16.04 16.39
N MET A 240 -10.84 -15.21 17.36
CA MET A 240 -9.51 -14.60 17.44
C MET A 240 -8.50 -15.67 17.88
N PHE A 241 -7.66 -16.11 16.95
CA PHE A 241 -6.41 -16.74 17.33
C PHE A 241 -5.53 -15.69 18.01
N LYS A 242 -5.34 -15.81 19.33
CA LYS A 242 -4.30 -15.08 20.06
C LYS A 242 -2.95 -15.43 19.44
N SER A 243 -2.27 -14.43 18.90
CA SER A 243 -0.86 -14.57 18.51
C SER A 243 -0.06 -15.01 19.74
N PRO A 244 0.73 -16.09 19.70
CA PRO A 244 1.61 -16.41 20.81
C PRO A 244 2.65 -15.29 20.96
N ALA A 245 2.85 -14.85 22.21
CA ALA A 245 3.85 -13.83 22.53
C ALA A 245 5.23 -14.29 22.06
N VAL A 246 5.92 -13.43 21.32
CA VAL A 246 7.29 -13.67 20.87
C VAL A 246 8.21 -13.53 22.08
N VAL A 247 8.47 -14.64 22.77
CA VAL A 247 9.47 -14.71 23.82
C VAL A 247 10.84 -14.58 23.14
N THR A 248 11.55 -13.50 23.45
CA THR A 248 12.91 -13.30 22.96
C THR A 248 13.86 -14.33 23.59
N ARG A 249 14.95 -14.69 22.89
CA ARG A 249 15.94 -15.68 23.39
C ARG A 249 16.47 -15.35 24.80
N VAL A 250 16.46 -14.07 25.16
CA VAL A 250 16.94 -13.56 26.46
C VAL A 250 15.93 -13.84 27.58
N GLU A 251 14.62 -13.73 27.32
CA GLU A 251 13.58 -14.05 28.30
C GLU A 251 13.47 -15.55 28.56
N LYS A 252 13.67 -16.35 27.52
CA LYS A 252 13.71 -17.82 27.64
C LYS A 252 14.89 -18.27 28.52
N ALA A 253 16.06 -17.67 28.33
CA ALA A 253 17.24 -17.95 29.16
C ALA A 253 17.07 -17.54 30.63
N LYS A 254 16.36 -16.43 30.91
CA LYS A 254 16.06 -16.00 32.30
C LYS A 254 15.06 -16.92 33.02
N LEU A 255 14.15 -17.56 32.28
CA LEU A 255 13.21 -18.54 32.83
C LEU A 255 13.88 -19.89 33.09
N GLU A 256 14.74 -20.34 32.16
CA GLU A 256 15.47 -21.61 32.28
C GLU A 256 16.58 -21.55 33.36
N ALA A 257 17.16 -20.37 33.62
CA ALA A 257 18.14 -20.19 34.70
C ALA A 257 17.57 -20.36 36.13
N LYS A 258 16.24 -20.30 36.30
CA LYS A 258 15.58 -20.50 37.60
C LYS A 258 15.20 -21.96 37.87
N SER A 259 15.36 -22.85 36.89
CA SER A 259 14.97 -24.27 37.01
C SER A 259 16.15 -25.23 37.19
N ASP A 260 17.38 -24.74 37.28
CA ASP A 260 18.56 -25.60 37.47
C ASP A 260 18.84 -25.81 38.97
N VAL A 261 18.02 -26.65 39.60
CA VAL A 261 18.36 -27.30 40.87
C VAL A 261 18.52 -28.77 40.54
N GLY A 262 19.78 -29.21 40.46
CA GLY A 262 20.19 -30.51 39.96
C GLY A 262 19.46 -31.69 40.60
N THR A 263 19.02 -32.63 39.77
CA THR A 263 18.56 -33.95 40.20
C THR A 263 19.76 -34.90 40.14
N VAL A 264 20.14 -35.43 41.30
CA VAL A 264 21.18 -36.48 41.42
C VAL A 264 20.63 -37.76 40.81
N ILE A 265 21.17 -38.16 39.65
CA ILE A 265 20.88 -39.46 39.04
C ILE A 265 21.98 -40.42 39.48
N ALA A 266 21.57 -41.47 40.21
CA ALA A 266 22.43 -42.56 40.62
C ALA A 266 23.02 -43.27 39.39
N ARG A 267 24.31 -43.60 39.49
CA ARG A 267 25.09 -44.29 38.46
C ARG A 267 24.75 -45.78 38.54
N GLU A 268 23.96 -46.29 37.59
CA GLU A 268 23.93 -47.74 37.35
C GLU A 268 25.08 -48.11 36.42
N GLU A 269 25.88 -49.07 36.89
CA GLU A 269 27.01 -49.63 36.16
C GLU A 269 26.52 -50.54 35.02
N LEU A 270 27.27 -50.51 33.92
CA LEU A 270 27.03 -51.22 32.67
C LEU A 270 26.80 -52.72 32.85
N PRO A 271 26.07 -53.33 31.89
CA PRO A 271 26.69 -54.44 31.17
C PRO A 271 26.85 -54.13 29.68
N LEU A 272 28.02 -54.49 29.14
CA LEU A 272 28.22 -54.70 27.71
C LEU A 272 27.18 -55.71 27.19
N ALA A 273 26.22 -55.27 26.38
CA ALA A 273 25.44 -56.15 25.53
C ALA A 273 24.79 -55.39 24.35
N GLN A 274 25.33 -55.63 23.16
CA GLN A 274 24.61 -55.83 21.90
C GLN A 274 23.58 -54.77 21.48
N ASN A 275 23.96 -53.93 20.52
CA ASN A 275 23.05 -53.15 19.68
C ASN A 275 21.89 -54.03 19.18
N PRO A 276 20.62 -53.76 19.51
CA PRO A 276 19.53 -54.33 18.75
C PRO A 276 19.52 -53.57 17.42
N LYS A 277 20.08 -54.20 16.38
CA LYS A 277 19.73 -53.86 15.00
C LYS A 277 18.21 -53.95 14.93
N THR A 278 17.53 -52.80 14.82
CA THR A 278 16.13 -52.77 14.40
C THR A 278 16.11 -53.34 12.99
N GLU A 279 15.97 -54.66 12.85
CA GLU A 279 15.84 -55.33 11.57
C GLU A 279 14.56 -54.84 10.92
N PHE A 280 14.71 -54.03 9.87
CA PHE A 280 13.59 -53.59 9.07
C PHE A 280 13.09 -54.78 8.26
N ASN A 281 11.87 -55.24 8.54
CA ASN A 281 11.26 -56.30 7.76
C ASN A 281 10.87 -55.78 6.36
N VAL A 282 11.68 -56.14 5.36
CA VAL A 282 11.52 -55.77 3.95
C VAL A 282 10.22 -56.30 3.34
N ASP A 283 9.66 -57.39 3.90
CA ASP A 283 8.38 -57.97 3.46
C ASP A 283 7.17 -57.09 3.78
N ALA A 284 7.34 -56.01 4.55
CA ALA A 284 6.31 -55.01 4.77
C ALA A 284 6.02 -54.15 3.52
N LEU A 285 6.90 -54.15 2.51
CA LEU A 285 6.76 -53.35 1.29
C LEU A 285 6.20 -54.19 0.12
N ARG A 286 5.18 -55.02 0.33
CA ARG A 286 4.63 -55.96 -0.68
C ARG A 286 3.95 -55.26 -1.86
N SER A 287 3.14 -54.24 -1.60
CA SER A 287 2.39 -53.50 -2.62
C SER A 287 2.93 -52.08 -2.85
N VAL A 288 2.50 -51.46 -3.94
CA VAL A 288 2.83 -50.05 -4.26
C VAL A 288 2.17 -49.12 -3.23
N GLU A 289 0.98 -49.49 -2.75
CA GLU A 289 0.22 -48.79 -1.72
C GLU A 289 0.97 -48.82 -0.38
N ASP A 290 1.59 -49.95 -0.03
CA ASP A 290 2.39 -50.07 1.19
C ASP A 290 3.64 -49.20 1.13
N ALA A 291 4.30 -49.14 -0.02
CA ALA A 291 5.43 -48.24 -0.24
C ALA A 291 5.03 -46.75 -0.14
N LYS A 292 3.86 -46.36 -0.67
CA LYS A 292 3.33 -44.99 -0.50
C LYS A 292 3.05 -44.67 0.98
N ARG A 293 2.43 -45.60 1.72
CA ARG A 293 2.14 -45.46 3.16
C ARG A 293 3.43 -45.37 3.97
N PHE A 294 4.44 -46.17 3.64
CA PHE A 294 5.75 -46.13 4.27
C PHE A 294 6.45 -44.78 4.06
N ILE A 295 6.51 -44.27 2.82
CA ILE A 295 7.09 -42.96 2.51
C ILE A 295 6.40 -41.84 3.29
N ALA A 296 5.07 -41.86 3.38
CA ALA A 296 4.30 -40.86 4.12
C ALA A 296 4.61 -40.89 5.63
N ARG A 297 4.68 -42.10 6.22
CA ARG A 297 5.00 -42.30 7.64
C ARG A 297 6.40 -41.81 7.98
N GLU A 298 7.40 -42.22 7.22
CA GLU A 298 8.79 -41.83 7.43
C GLU A 298 9.01 -40.34 7.19
N THR A 299 8.38 -39.75 6.16
CA THR A 299 8.45 -38.30 5.91
C THR A 299 7.83 -37.48 7.04
N LYS A 300 6.78 -38.00 7.68
CA LYS A 300 6.18 -37.37 8.88
C LYS A 300 7.08 -37.52 10.10
N ALA A 301 7.65 -38.71 10.33
CA ALA A 301 8.57 -38.97 11.45
C ALA A 301 9.84 -38.11 11.37
N ARG A 302 10.41 -37.91 10.18
CA ARG A 302 11.60 -37.06 9.96
C ARG A 302 11.37 -35.56 10.17
N LYS A 303 10.11 -35.10 10.22
CA LYS A 303 9.75 -33.70 10.50
C LYS A 303 9.58 -33.39 11.99
N GLN A 304 9.57 -34.42 12.86
CA GLN A 304 9.44 -34.25 14.30
C GLN A 304 10.82 -33.96 14.92
N SER A 305 10.86 -33.03 15.89
CA SER A 305 12.03 -32.71 16.69
C SER A 305 11.71 -32.98 18.16
N PRO A 306 12.34 -33.98 18.82
CA PRO A 306 13.38 -34.90 18.32
C PRO A 306 12.82 -36.00 17.38
N VAL A 307 13.68 -36.56 16.52
CA VAL A 307 13.29 -37.64 15.60
C VAL A 307 12.99 -38.91 16.41
N PRO A 308 11.82 -39.54 16.23
CA PRO A 308 11.44 -40.75 16.97
C PRO A 308 12.41 -41.90 16.72
N LYS A 309 12.68 -42.70 17.76
CA LYS A 309 13.48 -43.95 17.64
C LYS A 309 12.88 -44.94 16.63
N SER A 310 11.58 -44.83 16.34
CA SER A 310 10.85 -45.64 15.36
C SER A 310 11.07 -45.26 13.90
N CYS A 311 11.77 -44.15 13.61
CA CYS A 311 12.09 -43.73 12.25
C CYS A 311 13.24 -44.59 11.70
N VAL A 312 12.92 -45.47 10.76
CA VAL A 312 13.90 -46.40 10.17
C VAL A 312 14.86 -45.64 9.25
N THR A 313 14.36 -44.62 8.55
CA THR A 313 15.13 -43.84 7.56
C THR A 313 15.98 -42.71 8.16
N LYS A 314 16.15 -42.68 9.49
CA LYS A 314 16.94 -41.66 10.21
C LYS A 314 18.40 -41.60 9.77
N ALA A 315 18.97 -42.73 9.38
CA ALA A 315 20.37 -42.85 8.96
C ALA A 315 20.62 -42.34 7.52
N ILE A 316 19.56 -42.22 6.70
CA ILE A 316 19.67 -41.81 5.29
C ILE A 316 19.79 -40.28 5.20
N PRO A 317 20.77 -39.72 4.47
CA PRO A 317 20.86 -38.26 4.26
C PRO A 317 19.59 -37.66 3.64
N LYS A 318 19.27 -36.41 3.99
CA LYS A 318 18.03 -35.73 3.55
C LYS A 318 17.88 -35.65 2.03
N HIS A 319 18.98 -35.42 1.31
CA HIS A 319 18.97 -35.28 -0.15
C HIS A 319 18.75 -36.63 -0.86
N GLU A 320 19.34 -37.72 -0.36
CA GLU A 320 19.14 -39.07 -0.91
C GLU A 320 17.69 -39.54 -0.72
N TRP A 321 17.10 -39.27 0.45
CA TRP A 321 15.70 -39.59 0.72
C TRP A 321 14.72 -38.85 -0.20
N LEU A 322 14.97 -37.56 -0.42
CA LEU A 322 14.18 -36.74 -1.34
C LEU A 322 14.28 -37.27 -2.79
N GLY A 323 15.50 -37.68 -3.19
CA GLY A 323 15.75 -38.29 -4.50
C GLY A 323 14.98 -39.60 -4.69
N ALA A 324 15.04 -40.50 -3.70
CA ALA A 324 14.31 -41.78 -3.74
C ALA A 324 12.78 -41.59 -3.79
N GLN A 325 12.24 -40.64 -3.02
CA GLN A 325 10.81 -40.30 -3.05
C GLN A 325 10.39 -39.77 -4.43
N THR A 326 11.18 -38.84 -4.99
CA THR A 326 10.87 -38.21 -6.28
C THR A 326 10.92 -39.23 -7.42
N LEU A 327 11.94 -40.11 -7.40
CA LEU A 327 12.05 -41.20 -8.36
C LEU A 327 10.86 -42.16 -8.27
N PHE A 328 10.50 -42.60 -7.06
CA PHE A 328 9.37 -43.50 -6.85
C PHE A 328 8.06 -42.89 -7.38
N HIS A 329 7.72 -41.65 -7.03
CA HIS A 329 6.48 -41.01 -7.52
C HIS A 329 6.47 -40.84 -9.05
N ARG A 330 7.61 -40.56 -9.67
CA ARG A 330 7.73 -40.39 -11.13
C ARG A 330 7.55 -41.72 -11.87
N THR A 331 8.13 -42.80 -11.35
CA THR A 331 8.15 -44.09 -12.05
C THR A 331 6.90 -44.92 -11.77
N VAL A 332 6.23 -44.74 -10.62
CA VAL A 332 5.01 -45.50 -10.26
C VAL A 332 3.90 -45.33 -11.29
N SER A 333 3.81 -44.16 -11.93
CA SER A 333 2.80 -43.88 -12.97
C SER A 333 3.09 -44.56 -14.31
N LYS A 334 4.35 -44.99 -14.55
CA LYS A 334 4.78 -45.62 -15.80
C LYS A 334 4.92 -47.14 -15.66
N ASP A 335 5.62 -47.59 -14.62
CA ASP A 335 5.93 -49.00 -14.35
C ASP A 335 5.88 -49.26 -12.83
N PRO A 336 4.73 -49.68 -12.26
CA PRO A 336 4.57 -49.85 -10.81
C PRO A 336 5.48 -50.94 -10.23
N VAL A 337 5.65 -52.05 -10.95
CA VAL A 337 6.46 -53.21 -10.52
C VAL A 337 7.96 -52.86 -10.44
N LYS A 338 8.48 -52.18 -11.47
CA LYS A 338 9.89 -51.73 -11.48
C LYS A 338 10.16 -50.65 -10.44
N SER A 339 9.20 -49.76 -10.22
CA SER A 339 9.32 -48.70 -9.21
C SER A 339 9.46 -49.27 -7.81
N LEU A 340 8.65 -50.29 -7.51
CA LEU A 340 8.66 -50.99 -6.25
C LEU A 340 10.00 -51.72 -6.06
N SER A 341 10.49 -52.44 -7.07
CA SER A 341 11.76 -53.16 -6.97
C SER A 341 12.97 -52.24 -6.78
N ILE A 342 13.00 -51.09 -7.48
CA ILE A 342 14.05 -50.07 -7.32
C ILE A 342 14.00 -49.47 -5.92
N PHE A 343 12.80 -49.13 -5.41
CA PHE A 343 12.65 -48.56 -4.09
C PHE A 343 13.02 -49.55 -2.97
N ARG A 344 12.64 -50.83 -3.09
CA ARG A 344 13.09 -51.89 -2.15
C ARG A 344 14.61 -52.01 -2.13
N LYS A 345 15.26 -52.06 -3.31
CA LYS A 345 16.72 -52.13 -3.41
C LYS A 345 17.40 -50.93 -2.74
N PHE A 346 16.84 -49.73 -2.91
CA PHE A 346 17.35 -48.53 -2.26
C PHE A 346 17.26 -48.62 -0.73
N ILE A 347 16.14 -49.07 -0.18
CA ILE A 347 15.95 -49.22 1.27
C ILE A 347 16.90 -50.26 1.86
N ILE A 348 17.00 -51.45 1.24
CA ILE A 348 17.92 -52.52 1.66
C ILE A 348 19.39 -52.08 1.62
N SER A 349 19.76 -51.23 0.66
CA SER A 349 21.15 -50.74 0.54
C SER A 349 21.53 -49.72 1.62
N LYS A 350 20.56 -49.09 2.28
CA LYS A 350 20.77 -47.89 3.09
C LYS A 350 20.35 -48.03 4.56
N ILE A 351 19.66 -49.11 4.89
CA ILE A 351 19.21 -49.52 6.23
C ILE A 351 19.78 -50.91 6.46
#